data_AF-A0A920DQQ9-F1
#
_entry.id   AF-A0A920DQQ9-F1
#
_cell.length_a   1.000
_cell.length_b   1.000
_cell.length_c   1.000
_cell.angle_alpha   90.00
_cell.angle_beta   90.00
_cell.angle_gamma   90.00
#
_symmetry.space_group_name_H-M   'P 1'
#
loop_
_entity.id
_entity.type
_entity.pdbx_description
1 polymer ?
#
loop_
_entity_poly.entity_id
_entity_poly.type
_entity_poly.pdbx_seq_one_letter_code
_entity_poly.pdbx_strand_id
1 'polypeptide(L)'
;MIHTPGHASNHLCYFLEEEKMIFTGDHIMDGSTVVIAPPDGSMSQYLESLKILKDEDLKYIAPGHGDLMENPHAVVDWIISHRMFREKKVIDAITELNRASLEALLEKVYDDVDSRLLSIAKYSLQAHLIKLIEEERVVQDELEFIWQH
;
A
#
# COMPACT_ATOMS: atom_id res chain seq x y z
N MET A 1 15.77 15.61 1.64
CA MET A 1 14.45 15.25 2.19
C MET A 1 13.54 14.98 1.02
N ILE A 2 12.74 13.90 1.09
CA ILE A 2 11.83 13.47 0.04
C ILE A 2 10.45 13.33 0.68
N HIS A 3 9.45 14.07 0.19
CA HIS A 3 8.06 13.90 0.61
C HIS A 3 7.53 12.59 0.02
N THR A 4 7.05 11.70 0.88
CA THR A 4 6.67 10.32 0.54
C THR A 4 5.29 9.98 1.11
N PRO A 5 4.24 10.70 0.67
CA PRO A 5 2.89 10.47 1.17
C PRO A 5 2.39 9.06 0.86
N GLY A 6 1.39 8.60 1.61
CA GLY A 6 0.71 7.35 1.32
C GLY A 6 0.45 6.53 2.57
N HIS A 7 1.46 6.31 3.43
CA HIS A 7 1.20 5.81 4.78
C HIS A 7 0.49 6.88 5.63
N ALA A 8 1.05 8.09 5.60
CA ALA A 8 0.47 9.32 6.14
C ALA A 8 0.67 10.44 5.12
N SER A 9 -0.25 11.41 5.06
CA SER A 9 -0.24 12.47 4.03
C SER A 9 0.99 13.39 4.12
N ASN A 10 1.58 13.52 5.31
CA ASN A 10 2.74 14.35 5.59
C ASN A 10 4.05 13.56 5.76
N HIS A 11 4.08 12.27 5.38
CA HIS A 11 5.24 11.41 5.60
C HIS A 11 6.49 11.87 4.81
N LEU A 12 7.66 11.87 5.46
CA LEU A 12 8.93 12.31 4.89
C LEU A 12 9.98 11.19 5.01
N CYS A 13 10.79 11.03 3.97
CA CYS A 13 12.03 10.26 4.00
C CYS A 13 13.24 11.19 3.97
N TYR A 14 14.35 10.77 4.58
CA TYR A 14 15.60 11.53 4.62
C TYR A 14 16.72 10.73 3.97
N PHE A 15 17.33 11.29 2.92
CA PHE A 15 18.43 10.66 2.21
C PHE A 15 19.76 11.18 2.75
N LEU A 16 20.63 10.26 3.16
CA LEU A 16 22.02 10.48 3.53
C LEU A 16 22.89 10.10 2.33
N GLU A 17 23.26 11.12 1.55
CA GLU A 17 23.89 10.95 0.23
C GLU A 17 25.26 10.25 0.31
N GLU A 18 26.07 10.58 1.32
CA GLU A 18 27.43 10.04 1.49
C GLU A 18 27.44 8.52 1.67
N GLU A 19 26.42 7.99 2.35
CA GLU A 19 26.25 6.56 2.61
C GLU A 19 25.31 5.87 1.63
N LYS A 20 24.70 6.65 0.71
CA LYS A 20 23.59 6.22 -0.14
C LYS A 20 22.50 5.50 0.66
N MET A 21 22.16 6.05 1.83
CA MET A 21 21.22 5.44 2.77
C MET A 21 19.99 6.31 2.93
N ILE A 22 18.80 5.72 2.90
CA ILE A 22 17.55 6.44 3.13
C ILE A 22 16.87 6.02 4.43
N PHE A 23 16.52 6.99 5.27
CA PHE A 23 15.69 6.80 6.45
C PHE A 23 14.22 6.88 6.04
N THR A 24 13.50 5.76 6.15
CA THR A 24 12.14 5.63 5.58
C THR A 24 11.02 5.69 6.60
N GLY A 25 11.31 5.73 7.90
CA GLY A 25 10.27 5.71 8.93
C GLY A 25 9.28 4.56 8.71
N ASP A 26 7.99 4.89 8.66
CA ASP A 26 6.89 3.94 8.38
C ASP A 26 6.45 3.95 6.91
N HIS A 27 7.31 4.40 5.98
CA HIS A 27 7.05 4.23 4.55
C HIS A 27 7.45 2.83 4.07
N ILE A 28 8.62 2.36 4.54
CA ILE A 28 9.14 1.02 4.29
C ILE A 28 9.61 0.48 5.64
N MET A 29 9.14 -0.72 6.01
CA MET A 29 9.49 -1.43 7.22
C MET A 29 10.09 -2.79 6.86
N ASP A 30 10.98 -3.31 7.70
CA ASP A 30 11.48 -4.66 7.55
C ASP A 30 10.49 -5.71 8.08
N GLY A 31 10.43 -6.88 7.44
CA GLY A 31 9.58 -8.01 7.81
C GLY A 31 8.09 -7.90 7.47
N SER A 32 7.56 -6.74 7.07
CA SER A 32 6.15 -6.61 6.66
C SER A 32 5.87 -5.37 5.80
N THR A 33 4.69 -5.30 5.19
CA THR A 33 4.21 -4.08 4.55
C THR A 33 3.46 -3.19 5.53
N VAL A 34 3.54 -1.87 5.35
CA VAL A 34 2.90 -0.88 6.24
C VAL A 34 1.38 -0.85 6.07
N VAL A 35 0.65 -0.32 7.03
CA VAL A 35 -0.81 -0.13 6.87
C VAL A 35 -1.05 1.17 6.11
N ILE A 36 -1.93 1.16 5.11
CA ILE A 36 -2.39 2.37 4.43
C ILE A 36 -3.81 2.66 4.95
N ALA A 37 -3.98 3.74 5.71
CA ALA A 37 -5.21 4.03 6.44
C ALA A 37 -5.86 5.37 5.99
N PRO A 38 -6.85 5.33 5.09
CA PRO A 38 -7.59 6.52 4.69
C PRO A 38 -8.34 7.18 5.87
N PRO A 39 -8.58 8.52 5.83
CA PRO A 39 -8.27 9.41 4.72
C PRO A 39 -6.83 9.94 4.72
N ASP A 40 -6.06 9.71 5.78
CA ASP A 40 -4.69 10.24 5.87
C ASP A 40 -3.72 9.44 4.98
N GLY A 41 -3.94 8.13 4.86
CA GLY A 41 -3.22 7.26 3.94
C GLY A 41 -3.89 7.14 2.56
N SER A 42 -3.08 6.98 1.52
CA SER A 42 -3.51 6.80 0.13
C SER A 42 -2.65 5.74 -0.58
N MET A 43 -3.30 4.72 -1.17
CA MET A 43 -2.60 3.67 -1.91
C MET A 43 -1.94 4.21 -3.19
N SER A 44 -2.62 5.12 -3.88
CA SER A 44 -2.12 5.78 -5.10
C SER A 44 -0.82 6.52 -4.80
N GLN A 45 -0.83 7.38 -3.77
CA GLN A 45 0.35 8.14 -3.35
C GLN A 45 1.46 7.26 -2.80
N TYR A 46 1.11 6.19 -2.08
CA TYR A 46 2.09 5.23 -1.56
C TYR A 46 2.87 4.56 -2.70
N LEU A 47 2.17 4.07 -3.73
CA LEU A 47 2.79 3.44 -4.89
C LEU A 47 3.62 4.43 -5.71
N GLU A 48 3.18 5.69 -5.83
CA GLU A 48 3.95 6.74 -6.49
C GLU A 48 5.22 7.09 -5.69
N SER A 49 5.11 7.23 -4.38
CA SER A 49 6.26 7.49 -3.49
C SER A 49 7.29 6.36 -3.54
N LEU A 50 6.84 5.10 -3.57
CA LEU A 50 7.74 3.95 -3.76
C LEU A 50 8.51 4.04 -5.09
N LYS A 51 7.86 4.47 -6.18
CA LYS A 51 8.56 4.66 -7.47
C LYS A 51 9.59 5.76 -7.40
N ILE A 52 9.28 6.89 -6.73
CA ILE A 52 10.26 7.97 -6.48
C ILE A 52 11.48 7.39 -5.74
N LEU A 53 11.27 6.63 -4.66
CA LEU A 53 12.38 6.03 -3.92
C LEU A 53 13.18 4.99 -4.74
N LYS A 54 12.54 4.32 -5.69
CA LYS A 54 13.20 3.37 -6.58
C LYS A 54 14.18 4.04 -7.54
N ASP A 55 13.87 5.26 -7.97
CA ASP A 55 14.69 6.00 -8.93
C ASP A 55 15.92 6.67 -8.28
N GLU A 56 16.01 6.65 -6.95
CA GLU A 56 17.16 7.15 -6.20
C GLU A 56 18.34 6.14 -6.19
N ASP A 57 19.58 6.66 -6.16
CA ASP A 57 20.82 5.87 -6.08
C ASP A 57 21.07 5.40 -4.63
N LEU A 58 20.25 4.45 -4.21
CA LEU A 58 20.24 3.90 -2.86
C LEU A 58 21.09 2.62 -2.75
N LYS A 59 21.80 2.49 -1.64
CA LYS A 59 22.49 1.28 -1.21
C LYS A 59 21.83 0.62 0.00
N TYR A 60 21.22 1.41 0.88
CA TYR A 60 20.59 0.93 2.12
C TYR A 60 19.25 1.63 2.42
N ILE A 61 18.32 0.91 3.03
CA ILE A 61 17.12 1.47 3.67
C ILE A 61 17.25 1.28 5.18
N ALA A 62 17.12 2.37 5.93
CA ALA A 62 17.03 2.40 7.38
C ALA A 62 15.57 2.66 7.79
N PRO A 63 14.78 1.60 8.06
CA PRO A 63 13.38 1.74 8.41
C PRO A 63 13.21 2.27 9.84
N GLY A 64 12.02 2.79 10.15
CA GLY A 64 11.65 3.12 11.54
C GLY A 64 11.50 1.87 12.43
N HIS A 65 11.24 0.72 11.81
CA HIS A 65 11.05 -0.56 12.47
C HIS A 65 11.75 -1.71 11.74
N GLY A 66 12.44 -2.55 12.52
CA GLY A 66 13.21 -3.68 12.05
C GLY A 66 14.67 -3.31 11.76
N ASP A 67 15.35 -4.14 10.97
CA ASP A 67 16.78 -4.00 10.73
C ASP A 67 17.11 -3.15 9.49
N LEU A 68 18.37 -2.75 9.36
CA LEU A 68 18.89 -2.11 8.15
C LEU A 68 18.73 -3.06 6.97
N MET A 69 18.13 -2.59 5.88
CA MET A 69 17.85 -3.41 4.70
C MET A 69 18.84 -3.11 3.57
N GLU A 70 19.36 -4.17 2.97
CA GLU A 70 20.17 -4.12 1.74
C GLU A 70 19.30 -4.31 0.49
N ASN A 71 19.86 -4.04 -0.68
CA ASN A 71 19.16 -4.19 -1.98
C ASN A 71 17.85 -3.38 -2.06
N PRO A 72 17.90 -2.06 -1.85
CA PRO A 72 16.71 -1.21 -1.69
C PRO A 72 15.74 -1.29 -2.87
N HIS A 73 16.24 -1.38 -4.10
CA HIS A 73 15.38 -1.52 -5.28
C HIS A 73 14.59 -2.82 -5.29
N ALA A 74 15.19 -3.93 -4.82
CA ALA A 74 14.50 -5.21 -4.71
C ALA A 74 13.44 -5.19 -3.59
N VAL A 75 13.73 -4.50 -2.48
CA VAL A 75 12.75 -4.27 -1.40
C VAL A 75 11.55 -3.50 -1.94
N VAL A 76 11.78 -2.39 -2.63
CA VAL A 76 10.70 -1.57 -3.23
C VAL A 76 9.90 -2.39 -4.24
N ASP A 77 10.56 -3.16 -5.10
CA ASP A 77 9.89 -4.01 -6.09
C ASP A 77 9.03 -5.09 -5.44
N TRP A 78 9.50 -5.69 -4.35
CA TRP A 78 8.72 -6.64 -3.58
C TRP A 78 7.46 -5.99 -2.97
N ILE A 79 7.58 -4.79 -2.39
CA ILE A 79 6.44 -4.06 -1.81
C ILE A 79 5.41 -3.72 -2.89
N ILE A 80 5.85 -3.15 -4.02
CA ILE A 80 4.97 -2.83 -5.16
C ILE A 80 4.26 -4.10 -5.63
N SER A 81 5.00 -5.20 -5.82
CA SER A 81 4.43 -6.48 -6.26
C SER A 81 3.40 -7.01 -5.27
N HIS A 82 3.66 -6.92 -3.97
CA HIS A 82 2.71 -7.32 -2.92
C HIS A 82 1.42 -6.51 -2.99
N ARG A 83 1.51 -5.18 -3.17
CA ARG A 83 0.32 -4.31 -3.31
C ARG A 83 -0.46 -4.60 -4.58
N MET A 84 0.21 -4.79 -5.71
CA MET A 84 -0.45 -5.11 -6.97
C MET A 84 -1.11 -6.49 -6.94
N PHE A 85 -0.51 -7.46 -6.25
CA PHE A 85 -1.13 -8.76 -5.99
C PHE A 85 -2.42 -8.61 -5.18
N ARG A 86 -2.38 -7.82 -4.10
CA ARG A 86 -3.57 -7.56 -3.27
C ARG A 86 -4.65 -6.81 -4.06
N GLU A 87 -4.28 -5.79 -4.84
CA GLU A 87 -5.21 -5.07 -5.71
C GLU A 87 -5.87 -5.99 -6.73
N LYS A 88 -5.10 -6.93 -7.31
CA LYS A 88 -5.67 -7.95 -8.18
C LYS A 88 -6.73 -8.79 -7.47
N LYS A 89 -6.49 -9.23 -6.22
CA LYS A 89 -7.51 -9.94 -5.44
C LYS A 89 -8.76 -9.08 -5.22
N VAL A 90 -8.61 -7.77 -4.97
CA VAL A 90 -9.75 -6.83 -4.86
C VAL A 90 -10.56 -6.79 -6.14
N ILE A 91 -9.89 -6.62 -7.29
CA ILE A 91 -10.52 -6.58 -8.61
C ILE A 91 -11.24 -7.90 -8.92
N ASP A 92 -10.57 -9.03 -8.70
CA ASP A 92 -11.14 -10.35 -8.95
C ASP A 92 -12.40 -10.57 -8.08
N ALA A 93 -12.34 -10.20 -6.78
CA ALA A 93 -13.47 -10.33 -5.86
C ALA A 93 -14.67 -9.45 -6.22
N ILE A 94 -14.45 -8.16 -6.54
CA ILE A 94 -15.56 -7.26 -6.90
C ILE A 94 -16.15 -7.58 -8.27
N THR A 95 -15.33 -8.06 -9.21
CA THR A 95 -15.80 -8.50 -10.54
C THR A 95 -16.66 -9.76 -10.42
N GLU A 96 -16.27 -10.72 -9.57
CA GLU A 96 -17.04 -11.94 -9.31
C GLU A 96 -18.39 -11.64 -8.66
N LEU A 97 -18.41 -10.73 -7.66
CA LEU A 97 -19.61 -10.37 -6.92
C LEU A 97 -20.49 -9.36 -7.65
N ASN A 98 -19.93 -8.60 -8.61
CA ASN A 98 -20.50 -7.44 -9.30
C ASN A 98 -20.84 -6.24 -8.39
N ARG A 99 -21.42 -6.50 -7.21
CA ARG A 99 -21.77 -5.53 -6.17
C ARG A 99 -21.51 -6.17 -4.80
N ALA A 100 -20.75 -5.51 -3.93
CA ALA A 100 -20.36 -6.09 -2.64
C ALA A 100 -20.13 -5.04 -1.56
N SER A 101 -20.43 -5.40 -0.31
CA SER A 101 -20.02 -4.63 0.86
C SER A 101 -18.51 -4.75 1.13
N LEU A 102 -17.99 -3.82 1.93
CA LEU A 102 -16.60 -3.85 2.37
C LEU A 102 -16.25 -5.14 3.12
N GLU A 103 -17.17 -5.64 3.95
CA GLU A 103 -17.02 -6.87 4.73
C GLU A 103 -16.95 -8.11 3.83
N ALA A 104 -17.84 -8.21 2.82
CA ALA A 104 -17.81 -9.31 1.87
C ALA A 104 -16.51 -9.34 1.04
N LEU A 105 -16.01 -8.16 0.67
CA LEU A 105 -14.71 -8.03 0.01
C LEU A 105 -13.55 -8.38 0.96
N LEU A 106 -13.61 -7.98 2.22
CA LEU A 106 -12.57 -8.27 3.21
C LEU A 106 -12.36 -9.77 3.38
N GLU A 107 -13.45 -10.53 3.53
CA GLU A 107 -13.40 -11.99 3.68
C GLU A 107 -12.78 -12.69 2.46
N LYS A 108 -13.11 -12.26 1.23
CA LYS A 108 -12.54 -12.84 0.01
C LYS A 108 -11.11 -12.39 -0.27
N VAL A 109 -10.82 -11.10 -0.06
CA VAL A 109 -9.52 -10.52 -0.43
C VAL A 109 -8.43 -10.93 0.55
N TYR A 110 -8.75 -11.10 1.84
CA TYR A 110 -7.79 -11.39 2.91
C TYR A 110 -7.98 -12.79 3.52
N ASP A 111 -8.45 -13.76 2.73
CA ASP A 111 -8.59 -15.18 3.10
C ASP A 111 -7.26 -15.87 3.53
N ASP A 112 -6.13 -15.26 3.18
CA ASP A 112 -4.76 -15.68 3.49
C ASP A 112 -4.17 -14.99 4.73
N VAL A 113 -4.96 -14.17 5.45
CA VAL A 113 -4.50 -13.39 6.61
C VAL A 113 -5.17 -13.89 7.90
N ASP A 114 -4.40 -13.92 8.99
CA ASP A 114 -4.90 -14.29 10.31
C ASP A 114 -6.09 -13.40 10.71
N SER A 115 -7.17 -14.03 11.21
CA SER A 115 -8.41 -13.34 11.56
C SER A 115 -8.22 -12.16 12.53
N ARG A 116 -7.19 -12.21 13.37
CA ARG A 116 -6.86 -11.14 14.34
C ARG A 116 -6.38 -9.85 13.65
N LEU A 117 -5.90 -9.94 12.41
CA LEU A 117 -5.38 -8.82 11.64
C LEU A 117 -6.42 -8.24 10.68
N LEU A 118 -7.60 -8.85 10.52
CA LEU A 118 -8.61 -8.42 9.55
C LEU A 118 -9.11 -6.99 9.81
N SER A 119 -9.23 -6.59 11.08
CA SER A 119 -9.63 -5.22 11.44
C SER A 119 -8.62 -4.18 10.94
N ILE A 120 -7.33 -4.54 10.91
CA ILE A 120 -6.26 -3.67 10.40
C ILE A 120 -6.18 -3.76 8.87
N ALA A 121 -6.32 -4.96 8.30
CA ALA A 121 -6.33 -5.18 6.85
C ALA A 121 -7.46 -4.43 6.14
N LYS A 122 -8.59 -4.22 6.82
CA LYS A 122 -9.73 -3.42 6.34
C LYS A 122 -9.31 -2.03 5.86
N TYR A 123 -8.35 -1.38 6.51
CA TYR A 123 -7.85 -0.07 6.08
C TYR A 123 -7.16 -0.13 4.72
N SER A 124 -6.29 -1.14 4.51
CA SER A 124 -5.61 -1.31 3.23
C SER A 124 -6.56 -1.75 2.12
N LEU A 125 -7.61 -2.52 2.44
CA LEU A 125 -8.71 -2.79 1.50
C LEU A 125 -9.40 -1.49 1.05
N GLN A 126 -9.79 -0.64 2.01
CA GLN A 126 -10.40 0.65 1.73
C GLN A 126 -9.50 1.51 0.85
N ALA A 127 -8.19 1.55 1.13
CA ALA A 127 -7.23 2.30 0.33
C ALA A 127 -7.15 1.81 -1.13
N HIS A 128 -7.19 0.49 -1.36
CA HIS A 128 -7.27 -0.05 -2.73
C HIS A 128 -8.58 0.31 -3.43
N LEU A 129 -9.72 0.22 -2.73
CA LEU A 129 -11.02 0.60 -3.30
C LEU A 129 -11.08 2.08 -3.66
N ILE A 130 -10.55 2.96 -2.81
CA ILE A 130 -10.45 4.40 -3.11
C ILE A 130 -9.61 4.63 -4.37
N LYS A 131 -8.42 4.00 -4.47
CA LYS A 131 -7.61 4.07 -5.69
C LYS A 131 -8.37 3.59 -6.93
N LEU A 132 -9.13 2.49 -6.84
CA LEU A 132 -9.92 1.98 -7.96
C LEU A 132 -11.10 2.89 -8.33
N ILE A 133 -11.66 3.62 -7.35
CA ILE A 133 -12.67 4.67 -7.59
C ILE A 133 -12.04 5.88 -8.30
N GLU A 134 -10.85 6.31 -7.87
CA GLU A 134 -10.07 7.37 -8.54
C GLU A 134 -9.72 7.00 -9.99
N GLU A 135 -9.53 5.70 -10.26
CA GLU A 135 -9.30 5.14 -11.60
C GLU A 135 -10.59 4.89 -12.39
N GLU A 136 -11.76 5.26 -11.87
CA GLU A 136 -13.09 5.08 -12.50
C GLU A 136 -13.48 3.61 -12.75
N ARG A 137 -12.82 2.66 -12.07
CA ARG A 137 -13.06 1.20 -12.22
C ARG A 137 -14.10 0.67 -11.24
N VAL A 138 -14.34 1.39 -10.16
CA VAL A 138 -15.31 1.04 -9.11
C VAL A 138 -16.14 2.28 -8.80
N VAL A 139 -17.42 2.09 -8.56
CA VAL A 139 -18.30 3.12 -8.01
C VAL A 139 -18.74 2.70 -6.62
N GLN A 140 -18.71 3.64 -5.67
CA GLN A 140 -19.31 3.43 -4.36
C GLN A 140 -20.76 3.92 -4.38
N ASP A 141 -21.69 3.02 -4.04
CA ASP A 141 -23.12 3.29 -3.87
C ASP A 141 -23.50 2.96 -2.43
N GLU A 142 -23.71 3.98 -1.61
CA GLU A 142 -23.90 3.88 -0.16
C GLU A 142 -22.78 3.08 0.54
N LEU A 143 -23.09 1.87 1.00
CA LEU A 143 -22.19 0.95 1.72
C LEU A 143 -21.61 -0.15 0.83
N GLU A 144 -21.89 -0.12 -0.47
CA GLU A 144 -21.47 -1.14 -1.43
C GLU A 144 -20.59 -0.56 -2.53
N PHE A 145 -19.77 -1.43 -3.10
CA PHE A 145 -18.88 -1.14 -4.21
C PHE A 145 -19.35 -1.94 -5.43
N ILE A 146 -19.40 -1.27 -6.58
CA ILE A 146 -19.89 -1.81 -7.85
C ILE A 146 -18.77 -1.73 -8.87
N TRP A 147 -18.46 -2.85 -9.52
CA TRP A 147 -17.49 -2.90 -10.60
C TRP A 147 -17.99 -2.14 -11.84
N GLN A 148 -17.12 -1.34 -12.47
CA GLN A 148 -17.37 -0.69 -13.76
C GLN A 148 -16.49 -1.35 -14.84
N HIS A 149 -17.10 -1.61 -16.01
CA HIS A 149 -16.44 -2.22 -17.16
C HIS A 149 -15.53 -1.26 -17.91
#